data_AF-A0A948Q6U6-F1
#
_entry.id   AF-A0A948Q6U6-F1
#
_cell.length_a   1.000
_cell.length_b   1.000
_cell.length_c   1.000
_cell.angle_alpha   90.00
_cell.angle_beta   90.00
_cell.angle_gamma   90.00
#
_symmetry.space_group_name_H-M   'P 1'
#
loop_
_entity.id
_entity.type
_entity.pdbx_description
1 polymer ?
#
loop_
_entity_poly.entity_id
_entity_poly.type
_entity_poly.pdbx_seq_one_letter_code
_entity_poly.pdbx_strand_id
1 'polypeptide(L)'
;MPLGDSITEAQGGVSETQLGFASYRYWLWHELIDRGHPVDFVGSQYGVWNGPPPYTDYDQDHEGHWGWRADQILAEITGWVESARPDIVLIHLGHNDLWQGQSIASTIDDLGGIIDDIRGVNPRAILLLARVIPPALGVPDSLPELNDQIDILGVQMNTPESPVIVVDHETGFDPWIHTYDSVHPNELGEQFMAERWLAPLDSILTDLADVTPVPVPTGGRMELGNFPNPFNPATVITFSLPHRTRVRLGVYDVAGRRIRTLLDGQVLEAGSAQIVWQGRDDAGKVVGAGVYFTRLEIDDARETRRLTLIK
;
A
#
# COMPACT_ATOMS: atom_id res chain seq x y z
N MET A 1 -2.54 0.98 -1.47
CA MET A 1 -2.31 2.41 -1.69
C MET A 1 -3.52 3.21 -1.24
N PRO A 2 -3.41 3.95 -0.11
CA PRO A 2 -4.38 5.00 0.23
C PRO A 2 -4.21 6.19 -0.74
N LEU A 3 -5.16 6.42 -1.63
CA LEU A 3 -5.15 7.48 -2.65
C LEU A 3 -6.25 8.50 -2.36
N GLY A 4 -5.89 9.78 -2.30
CA GLY A 4 -6.89 10.81 -2.04
C GLY A 4 -6.34 12.21 -1.94
N ASP A 5 -7.07 13.05 -1.21
CA ASP A 5 -6.71 14.44 -0.95
C ASP A 5 -6.30 14.66 0.52
N SER A 6 -6.61 15.83 1.08
CA SER A 6 -6.35 16.19 2.48
C SER A 6 -7.02 15.26 3.48
N ILE A 7 -8.13 14.60 3.12
CA ILE A 7 -8.81 13.65 4.01
C ILE A 7 -8.00 12.36 4.14
N THR A 8 -7.24 11.98 3.12
CA THR A 8 -6.29 10.86 3.19
C THR A 8 -4.96 11.27 3.80
N GLU A 9 -4.44 12.45 3.46
CA GLU A 9 -3.16 12.96 3.97
C GLU A 9 -3.21 13.34 5.46
N ALA A 10 -4.32 13.94 5.92
CA ALA A 10 -4.55 14.49 7.26
C ALA A 10 -3.61 15.64 7.67
N GLN A 11 -4.02 16.40 8.69
CA GLN A 11 -3.27 17.54 9.23
C GLN A 11 -2.36 17.08 10.37
N GLY A 12 -1.06 17.26 10.22
CA GLY A 12 -0.07 17.04 11.26
C GLY A 12 -0.07 18.10 12.35
N GLY A 13 0.67 17.83 13.42
CA GLY A 13 0.78 18.72 14.55
C GLY A 13 1.58 19.98 14.26
N VAL A 14 1.01 21.15 14.55
CA VAL A 14 1.65 22.46 14.34
C VAL A 14 2.23 23.06 15.62
N SER A 15 1.98 22.44 16.78
CA SER A 15 2.60 22.80 18.07
C SER A 15 2.52 21.64 19.08
N GLU A 16 3.24 21.72 20.19
CA GLU A 16 3.16 20.74 21.29
C GLU A 16 1.74 20.57 21.87
N THR A 17 0.87 21.56 21.67
CA THR A 17 -0.53 21.54 22.14
C THR A 17 -1.55 21.26 21.04
N GLN A 18 -1.11 21.25 19.77
CA GLN A 18 -1.95 20.94 18.61
C GLN A 18 -1.28 19.80 17.87
N LEU A 19 -1.54 18.57 18.35
CA LEU A 19 -0.83 17.35 17.93
C LEU A 19 -1.21 16.85 16.53
N GLY A 20 -2.22 17.45 15.89
CA GLY A 20 -2.70 17.02 14.58
C GLY A 20 -3.51 15.73 14.66
N PHE A 21 -3.62 15.04 13.53
CA PHE A 21 -4.38 13.83 13.32
C PHE A 21 -3.55 12.82 12.53
N ALA A 22 -3.89 11.52 12.62
CA ALA A 22 -3.07 10.44 12.08
C ALA A 22 -3.57 9.90 10.73
N SER A 23 -4.68 10.45 10.22
CA SER A 23 -5.52 9.87 9.18
C SER A 23 -6.23 8.59 9.63
N TYR A 24 -7.30 8.22 8.93
CA TYR A 24 -7.92 6.89 9.04
C TYR A 24 -6.91 5.76 8.85
N ARG A 25 -5.80 6.05 8.14
CA ARG A 25 -4.70 5.11 7.87
C ARG A 25 -4.13 4.48 9.13
N TYR A 26 -3.94 5.24 10.21
CA TYR A 26 -3.44 4.70 11.48
C TYR A 26 -4.37 3.62 12.04
N TRP A 27 -5.65 3.96 12.19
CA TRP A 27 -6.67 3.05 12.73
C TRP A 27 -6.85 1.81 11.85
N LEU A 28 -6.91 2.02 10.54
CA LEU A 28 -7.06 0.94 9.57
C LEU A 28 -5.86 -0.02 9.59
N TRP A 29 -4.63 0.50 9.63
CA TRP A 29 -3.43 -0.34 9.65
C TRP A 29 -3.41 -1.26 10.87
N HIS A 30 -3.70 -0.72 12.05
CA HIS A 30 -3.72 -1.54 13.28
C HIS A 30 -4.81 -2.62 13.23
N GLU A 31 -6.02 -2.28 12.80
CA GLU A 31 -7.10 -3.26 12.66
C GLU A 31 -6.75 -4.38 11.66
N LEU A 32 -6.08 -4.05 10.55
CA LEU A 32 -5.63 -5.06 9.58
C LEU A 32 -4.57 -5.99 10.17
N ILE A 33 -3.57 -5.44 10.87
CA ILE A 33 -2.51 -6.22 11.50
C ILE A 33 -3.05 -7.10 12.64
N ASP A 34 -3.94 -6.56 13.48
CA ASP A 34 -4.57 -7.30 14.58
C ASP A 34 -5.43 -8.46 14.06
N ARG A 35 -6.01 -8.34 12.86
CA ARG A 35 -6.73 -9.41 12.16
C ARG A 35 -5.83 -10.38 11.40
N GLY A 36 -4.51 -10.17 11.44
CA GLY A 36 -3.53 -11.06 10.82
C GLY A 36 -3.32 -10.81 9.32
N HIS A 37 -3.69 -9.64 8.82
CA HIS A 37 -3.42 -9.21 7.44
C HIS A 37 -2.16 -8.35 7.40
N PRO A 38 -0.96 -8.91 7.11
CA PRO A 38 0.25 -8.12 6.96
C PRO A 38 0.15 -7.28 5.69
N VAL A 39 -0.11 -5.97 5.85
CA VAL A 39 -0.21 -5.03 4.75
C VAL A 39 1.01 -4.11 4.67
N ASP A 40 1.31 -3.70 3.44
CA ASP A 40 2.29 -2.67 3.09
C ASP A 40 1.50 -1.52 2.46
N PHE A 41 1.40 -0.39 3.15
CA PHE A 41 0.88 0.81 2.51
C PHE A 41 1.97 1.35 1.57
N VAL A 42 1.54 1.90 0.44
CA VAL A 42 2.45 2.33 -0.62
C VAL A 42 1.96 3.62 -1.22
N GLY A 43 2.90 4.46 -1.63
CA GLY A 43 2.69 5.72 -2.32
C GLY A 43 3.95 6.59 -2.26
N SER A 44 3.91 7.74 -2.91
CA SER A 44 5.04 8.67 -2.97
C SER A 44 5.13 9.61 -1.76
N GLN A 45 4.05 9.71 -0.99
CA GLN A 45 3.96 10.53 0.21
C GLN A 45 4.18 9.70 1.47
N TYR A 46 4.65 10.36 2.52
CA TYR A 46 4.91 9.75 3.83
C TYR A 46 4.47 10.68 4.95
N GLY A 47 3.77 10.14 5.94
CA GLY A 47 3.34 10.88 7.12
C GLY A 47 2.00 11.59 6.93
N VAL A 48 1.96 12.88 7.26
CA VAL A 48 0.78 13.76 7.20
C VAL A 48 1.21 15.19 6.82
N TRP A 49 0.25 16.05 6.46
CA TRP A 49 0.56 17.41 6.00
C TRP A 49 0.97 18.35 7.14
N ASN A 50 2.02 19.14 6.95
CA ASN A 50 2.40 20.26 7.84
C ASN A 50 2.60 19.88 9.32
N GLY A 51 3.36 18.80 9.57
CA GLY A 51 3.78 18.39 10.91
C GLY A 51 3.90 16.86 11.03
N PRO A 52 4.34 16.33 12.17
CA PRO A 52 4.28 14.90 12.43
C PRO A 52 2.84 14.48 12.79
N PRO A 53 2.46 13.21 12.52
CA PRO A 53 1.25 12.64 13.10
C PRO A 53 1.41 12.46 14.62
N PRO A 54 0.31 12.34 15.37
CA PRO A 54 0.35 12.09 16.82
C PRO A 54 0.90 10.69 17.17
N TYR A 55 0.83 9.73 16.25
CA TYR A 55 1.27 8.35 16.40
C TYR A 55 2.21 7.99 15.24
N THR A 56 3.20 7.12 15.46
CA THR A 56 4.20 6.78 14.42
C THR A 56 4.41 5.29 14.20
N ASP A 57 3.70 4.44 14.95
CA ASP A 57 3.82 2.99 14.99
C ASP A 57 2.90 2.27 13.99
N TYR A 58 2.76 2.86 12.81
CA TYR A 58 2.04 2.31 11.67
C TYR A 58 2.81 2.61 10.38
N ASP A 59 2.46 1.92 9.30
CA ASP A 59 2.96 2.26 7.97
C ASP A 59 2.32 3.57 7.48
N GLN A 60 3.15 4.58 7.23
CA GLN A 60 2.70 5.93 6.92
C GLN A 60 2.75 6.27 5.43
N ASP A 61 3.13 5.33 4.56
CA ASP A 61 3.16 5.57 3.12
C ASP A 61 1.74 5.80 2.58
N HIS A 62 1.57 6.78 1.69
CA HIS A 62 0.29 7.10 1.06
C HIS A 62 0.43 7.86 -0.26
N GLU A 63 -0.70 8.09 -0.91
CA GLU A 63 -0.84 8.93 -2.10
C GLU A 63 -1.98 9.96 -1.91
N GLY A 64 -2.20 10.40 -0.67
CA GLY A 64 -2.99 11.61 -0.33
C GLY A 64 -2.28 12.93 -0.65
N HIS A 65 -2.97 13.88 -1.30
CA HIS A 65 -2.42 15.20 -1.67
C HIS A 65 -3.37 16.35 -1.31
N TRP A 66 -2.98 17.19 -0.35
CA TRP A 66 -3.82 18.24 0.23
C TRP A 66 -4.34 19.23 -0.82
N GLY A 67 -5.67 19.35 -0.92
CA GLY A 67 -6.34 20.31 -1.80
C GLY A 67 -6.39 19.91 -3.27
N TRP A 68 -5.91 18.71 -3.63
CA TRP A 68 -5.95 18.22 -5.00
C TRP A 68 -7.34 17.71 -5.38
N ARG A 69 -7.67 17.92 -6.65
CA ARG A 69 -8.87 17.41 -7.32
C ARG A 69 -8.59 16.12 -8.08
N ALA A 70 -9.65 15.45 -8.54
CA ALA A 70 -9.55 14.22 -9.32
C ALA A 70 -8.74 14.40 -10.62
N ASP A 71 -8.94 15.50 -11.37
CA ASP A 71 -8.18 15.79 -12.61
C ASP A 71 -6.66 15.88 -12.38
N GLN A 72 -6.25 16.40 -11.23
CA GLN A 72 -4.84 16.55 -10.88
C GLN A 72 -4.21 15.20 -10.48
N ILE A 73 -4.96 14.35 -9.77
CA ILE A 73 -4.55 12.98 -9.47
C ILE A 73 -4.47 12.16 -10.77
N LEU A 74 -5.47 12.27 -11.65
CA LEU A 74 -5.51 11.60 -12.94
C LEU A 74 -4.26 11.90 -13.78
N ALA A 75 -3.77 13.14 -13.76
CA ALA A 75 -2.58 13.53 -14.52
C ALA A 75 -1.28 12.80 -14.08
N GLU A 76 -1.22 12.29 -12.84
CA GLU A 76 0.00 11.74 -12.23
C GLU A 76 -0.11 10.24 -11.90
N ILE A 77 -1.33 9.70 -11.78
CA ILE A 77 -1.59 8.37 -11.19
C ILE A 77 -0.82 7.23 -11.88
N THR A 78 -0.64 7.27 -13.20
CA THR A 78 0.10 6.22 -13.92
C THR A 78 1.51 6.05 -13.36
N GLY A 79 2.23 7.16 -13.14
CA GLY A 79 3.61 7.11 -12.65
C GLY A 79 3.70 6.58 -11.21
N TRP A 80 2.75 6.95 -10.36
CA TRP A 80 2.67 6.46 -8.98
C TRP A 80 2.38 4.96 -8.93
N VAL A 81 1.44 4.47 -9.73
CA VAL A 81 1.08 3.05 -9.79
C VAL A 81 2.22 2.22 -10.40
N GLU A 82 2.93 2.72 -11.41
CA GLU A 82 4.12 2.06 -11.97
C GLU A 82 5.24 1.91 -10.93
N SER A 83 5.44 2.93 -10.09
CA SER A 83 6.47 2.94 -9.06
C SER A 83 6.11 2.06 -7.86
N ALA A 84 4.92 2.28 -7.29
CA ALA A 84 4.47 1.65 -6.05
C ALA A 84 3.89 0.24 -6.27
N ARG A 85 3.39 -0.07 -7.49
CA ARG A 85 2.77 -1.34 -7.88
C ARG A 85 1.71 -1.85 -6.87
N PRO A 86 0.70 -1.05 -6.53
CA PRO A 86 -0.33 -1.47 -5.58
C PRO A 86 -1.19 -2.62 -6.12
N ASP A 87 -1.52 -3.57 -5.23
CA ASP A 87 -2.54 -4.60 -5.46
C ASP A 87 -3.96 -4.08 -5.17
N ILE A 88 -4.08 -3.24 -4.13
CA ILE A 88 -5.34 -2.65 -3.70
C ILE A 88 -5.18 -1.13 -3.60
N VAL A 89 -6.14 -0.38 -4.15
CA VAL A 89 -6.19 1.08 -4.10
C VAL A 89 -7.47 1.54 -3.39
N LEU A 90 -7.31 2.37 -2.35
CA LEU A 90 -8.42 3.00 -1.62
C LEU A 90 -8.56 4.42 -2.17
N ILE A 91 -9.66 4.72 -2.85
CA ILE A 91 -9.85 6.00 -3.56
C ILE A 91 -10.89 6.82 -2.79
N HIS A 92 -10.47 7.97 -2.25
CA HIS A 92 -11.37 8.96 -1.64
C HIS A 92 -11.06 10.36 -2.17
N LEU A 93 -11.84 10.81 -3.16
CA LEU A 93 -11.66 12.05 -3.91
C LEU A 93 -13.03 12.63 -4.30
N GLY A 94 -13.08 13.95 -4.55
CA GLY A 94 -14.27 14.64 -5.04
C GLY A 94 -14.68 15.87 -4.21
N HIS A 95 -14.23 15.99 -2.96
CA HIS A 95 -14.50 17.17 -2.12
C HIS A 95 -13.95 18.45 -2.75
N ASN A 96 -12.68 18.41 -3.14
CA ASN A 96 -11.99 19.54 -3.74
C ASN A 96 -12.57 19.91 -5.11
N ASP A 97 -13.03 18.92 -5.87
CA ASP A 97 -13.65 19.13 -7.17
C ASP A 97 -14.87 20.04 -7.04
N LEU A 98 -15.82 19.67 -6.18
CA LEU A 98 -17.02 20.47 -5.95
C LEU A 98 -16.70 21.84 -5.35
N TRP A 99 -15.81 21.88 -4.34
CA TRP A 99 -15.43 23.14 -3.69
C TRP A 99 -14.79 24.14 -4.67
N GLN A 100 -13.97 23.63 -5.59
CA GLN A 100 -13.24 24.44 -6.57
C GLN A 100 -14.04 24.68 -7.86
N GLY A 101 -15.32 24.27 -7.89
CA GLY A 101 -16.25 24.60 -8.96
C GLY A 101 -16.23 23.65 -10.16
N GLN A 102 -15.67 22.44 -10.02
CA GLN A 102 -15.86 21.39 -11.01
C GLN A 102 -17.30 20.87 -11.01
N SER A 103 -17.70 20.32 -12.14
CA SER A 103 -18.99 19.65 -12.28
C SER A 103 -18.92 18.21 -11.76
N ILE A 104 -20.06 17.67 -11.33
CA ILE A 104 -20.15 16.24 -10.98
C ILE A 104 -19.77 15.37 -12.17
N ALA A 105 -20.21 15.71 -13.38
CA ALA A 105 -19.89 14.94 -14.58
C ALA A 105 -18.38 14.87 -14.83
N SER A 106 -17.66 16.00 -14.79
CA SER A 106 -16.20 16.00 -14.95
C SER A 106 -15.50 15.23 -13.82
N THR A 107 -15.96 15.39 -12.59
CA THR A 107 -15.41 14.66 -11.43
C THR A 107 -15.53 13.14 -11.63
N ILE A 108 -16.68 12.67 -12.11
CA ILE A 108 -16.94 11.25 -12.36
C ILE A 108 -16.14 10.73 -13.56
N ASP A 109 -16.00 11.52 -14.63
CA ASP A 109 -15.14 11.19 -15.76
C ASP A 109 -13.67 11.05 -15.31
N ASP A 110 -13.19 11.95 -14.44
CA ASP A 110 -11.82 11.91 -13.90
C ASP A 110 -11.61 10.70 -12.98
N LEU A 111 -12.55 10.39 -12.09
CA LEU A 111 -12.51 9.18 -11.25
C LEU A 111 -12.50 7.89 -12.09
N GLY A 112 -13.27 7.87 -13.18
CA GLY A 112 -13.26 6.77 -14.14
C GLY A 112 -11.89 6.63 -14.83
N GLY A 113 -11.32 7.75 -15.29
CA GLY A 113 -9.97 7.79 -15.85
C GLY A 113 -8.91 7.26 -14.89
N ILE A 114 -8.99 7.61 -13.60
CA ILE A 114 -8.05 7.14 -12.57
C ILE A 114 -8.10 5.61 -12.48
N ILE A 115 -9.30 5.03 -12.43
CA ILE A 115 -9.47 3.57 -12.37
C ILE A 115 -8.93 2.90 -13.64
N ASP A 116 -9.19 3.48 -14.82
CA ASP A 116 -8.68 2.95 -16.09
C ASP A 116 -7.15 2.99 -16.17
N ASP A 117 -6.51 4.07 -15.71
CA ASP A 117 -5.05 4.20 -15.69
C ASP A 117 -4.41 3.23 -14.68
N ILE A 118 -5.00 3.06 -13.50
CA ILE A 118 -4.56 2.03 -12.54
C ILE A 118 -4.61 0.64 -13.20
N ARG A 119 -5.70 0.32 -13.90
CA ARG A 119 -5.87 -0.96 -14.60
C ARG A 119 -4.92 -1.13 -15.79
N GLY A 120 -4.58 -0.04 -16.46
CA GLY A 120 -3.59 -0.02 -17.53
C GLY A 120 -2.22 -0.55 -17.05
N VAL A 121 -1.88 -0.27 -15.79
CA VAL A 121 -0.63 -0.73 -15.15
C VAL A 121 -0.81 -2.10 -14.46
N ASN A 122 -1.87 -2.27 -13.66
CA ASN A 122 -2.21 -3.51 -12.99
C ASN A 122 -3.65 -3.95 -13.33
N PRO A 123 -3.85 -4.80 -14.35
CA PRO A 123 -5.17 -5.27 -14.77
C PRO A 123 -5.93 -6.10 -13.73
N ARG A 124 -5.29 -6.43 -12.59
CA ARG A 124 -5.89 -7.17 -11.47
C ARG A 124 -5.99 -6.34 -10.19
N ALA A 125 -5.74 -5.03 -10.26
CA ALA A 125 -5.91 -4.17 -9.10
C ALA A 125 -7.34 -4.28 -8.56
N ILE A 126 -7.48 -4.29 -7.24
CA ILE A 126 -8.77 -4.19 -6.55
C ILE A 126 -8.95 -2.73 -6.12
N LEU A 127 -10.08 -2.14 -6.48
CA LEU A 127 -10.36 -0.72 -6.24
C LEU A 127 -11.47 -0.62 -5.22
N LEU A 128 -11.21 0.05 -4.10
CA LEU A 128 -12.27 0.43 -3.18
C LEU A 128 -12.52 1.93 -3.37
N LEU A 129 -13.67 2.27 -3.93
CA LEU A 129 -14.05 3.62 -4.30
C LEU A 129 -15.00 4.17 -3.23
N ALA A 130 -14.58 5.14 -2.45
CA ALA A 130 -15.43 5.68 -1.40
C ALA A 130 -16.44 6.69 -1.95
N ARG A 131 -17.67 6.60 -1.43
CA ARG A 131 -18.51 7.79 -1.31
C ARG A 131 -17.77 8.82 -0.46
N VAL A 132 -17.88 10.09 -0.80
CA VAL A 132 -17.25 11.17 -0.04
C VAL A 132 -18.02 11.44 1.25
N ILE A 133 -17.30 11.66 2.36
CA ILE A 133 -17.90 12.04 3.65
C ILE A 133 -18.72 13.36 3.55
N PRO A 134 -19.88 13.46 4.20
CA PRO A 134 -20.62 14.70 4.34
C PRO A 134 -19.79 15.77 5.06
N PRO A 135 -19.82 17.03 4.59
CA PRO A 135 -19.29 18.19 5.29
C PRO A 135 -20.40 18.91 6.06
N ALA A 136 -20.04 19.64 7.11
CA ALA A 136 -20.99 20.47 7.86
C ALA A 136 -21.17 21.85 7.24
N LEU A 137 -20.14 22.40 6.58
CA LEU A 137 -20.15 23.72 5.97
C LEU A 137 -19.27 23.77 4.71
N GLY A 138 -19.65 24.64 3.77
CA GLY A 138 -18.77 25.15 2.71
C GLY A 138 -18.68 24.34 1.41
N VAL A 139 -19.04 23.05 1.40
CA VAL A 139 -19.17 22.27 0.16
C VAL A 139 -20.58 22.46 -0.42
N PRO A 140 -20.75 22.48 -1.76
CA PRO A 140 -22.08 22.58 -2.37
C PRO A 140 -23.06 21.49 -1.92
N ASP A 141 -24.36 21.83 -1.86
CA ASP A 141 -25.48 20.91 -1.54
C ASP A 141 -25.58 19.68 -2.47
N SER A 142 -24.78 19.65 -3.53
CA SER A 142 -24.74 18.61 -4.56
C SER A 142 -23.86 17.40 -4.21
N LEU A 143 -23.26 17.34 -3.01
CA LEU A 143 -22.45 16.19 -2.60
C LEU A 143 -23.21 14.86 -2.56
N PRO A 144 -24.48 14.79 -2.08
CA PRO A 144 -25.27 13.57 -2.21
C PRO A 144 -25.44 13.11 -3.66
N GLU A 145 -25.58 14.05 -4.61
CA GLU A 145 -25.66 13.73 -6.04
C GLU A 145 -24.33 13.17 -6.57
N LEU A 146 -23.18 13.68 -6.10
CA LEU A 146 -21.88 13.09 -6.41
C LEU A 146 -21.77 11.65 -5.88
N ASN A 147 -22.21 11.40 -4.64
CA ASN A 147 -22.22 10.05 -4.05
C ASN A 147 -23.12 9.08 -4.83
N ASP A 148 -24.29 9.53 -5.29
CA ASP A 148 -25.16 8.75 -6.17
C ASP A 148 -24.47 8.41 -7.50
N GLN A 149 -23.68 9.34 -8.08
CA GLN A 149 -22.92 9.06 -9.29
C GLN A 149 -21.71 8.15 -9.06
N ILE A 150 -21.07 8.22 -7.88
CA ILE A 150 -19.99 7.29 -7.48
C ILE A 150 -20.52 5.85 -7.41
N ASP A 151 -21.74 5.64 -6.89
CA ASP A 151 -22.38 4.33 -6.91
C ASP A 151 -22.54 3.80 -8.35
N ILE A 152 -23.03 4.66 -9.25
CA ILE A 152 -23.23 4.32 -10.66
C ILE A 152 -21.90 3.97 -11.33
N LEU A 153 -20.86 4.79 -11.12
CA LEU A 153 -19.52 4.56 -11.65
C LEU A 153 -18.96 3.23 -11.15
N GLY A 154 -19.06 2.96 -9.85
CA GLY A 154 -18.59 1.72 -9.25
C GLY A 154 -19.25 0.49 -9.87
N VAL A 155 -20.57 0.52 -10.08
CA VAL A 155 -21.29 -0.57 -10.77
C VAL A 155 -20.84 -0.73 -12.22
N GLN A 156 -20.68 0.37 -12.96
CA GLN A 156 -20.28 0.35 -14.36
C GLN A 156 -18.85 -0.18 -14.56
N MET A 157 -17.95 0.17 -13.65
CA MET A 157 -16.55 -0.18 -13.77
C MET A 157 -16.20 -1.51 -13.12
N ASN A 158 -17.04 -2.08 -12.26
CA ASN A 158 -16.74 -3.34 -11.58
C ASN A 158 -16.61 -4.52 -12.57
N THR A 159 -15.52 -5.29 -12.43
CA THR A 159 -15.27 -6.51 -13.23
C THR A 159 -14.78 -7.64 -12.33
N PRO A 160 -14.97 -8.93 -12.68
CA PRO A 160 -14.42 -10.04 -11.91
C PRO A 160 -12.88 -10.02 -11.79
N GLU A 161 -12.19 -9.56 -12.83
CA GLU A 161 -10.72 -9.56 -12.90
C GLU A 161 -10.09 -8.39 -12.13
N SER A 162 -10.77 -7.25 -12.08
CA SER A 162 -10.39 -6.05 -11.32
C SER A 162 -11.65 -5.48 -10.64
N PRO A 163 -11.99 -5.97 -9.45
CA PRO A 163 -13.21 -5.53 -8.75
C PRO A 163 -13.16 -4.05 -8.38
N VAL A 164 -14.30 -3.38 -8.51
CA VAL A 164 -14.54 -2.04 -7.95
C VAL A 164 -15.65 -2.19 -6.90
N ILE A 165 -15.30 -1.88 -5.65
CA ILE A 165 -16.21 -1.99 -4.51
C ILE A 165 -16.45 -0.58 -3.99
N VAL A 166 -17.71 -0.13 -4.03
CA VAL A 166 -18.08 1.16 -3.47
C VAL A 166 -18.15 1.07 -1.96
N VAL A 167 -17.48 1.99 -1.26
CA VAL A 167 -17.42 2.03 0.20
C VAL A 167 -18.23 3.22 0.70
N ASP A 168 -19.23 2.94 1.54
CA ASP A 168 -20.13 3.96 2.06
C ASP A 168 -19.51 4.67 3.27
N HIS A 169 -18.93 5.86 3.05
CA HIS A 169 -18.51 6.77 4.13
C HIS A 169 -19.57 7.83 4.45
N GLU A 170 -20.73 7.80 3.81
CA GLU A 170 -21.78 8.80 3.98
C GLU A 170 -22.75 8.41 5.10
N THR A 171 -23.30 7.20 5.02
CA THR A 171 -24.37 6.78 5.94
C THR A 171 -23.87 6.74 7.37
N GLY A 172 -24.39 7.63 8.22
CA GLY A 172 -24.04 7.69 9.65
C GLY A 172 -22.84 8.56 9.98
N PHE A 173 -22.20 9.18 8.99
CA PHE A 173 -21.19 10.20 9.25
C PHE A 173 -21.87 11.54 9.61
N ASP A 174 -21.80 11.94 10.88
CA ASP A 174 -22.22 13.27 11.33
C ASP A 174 -21.04 14.25 11.29
N PRO A 175 -21.02 15.23 10.36
CA PRO A 175 -19.89 16.14 10.24
C PRO A 175 -19.70 17.07 11.44
N TRP A 176 -20.74 17.31 12.26
CA TRP A 176 -20.61 18.13 13.47
C TRP A 176 -19.87 17.39 14.59
N ILE A 177 -19.88 16.06 14.54
CA ILE A 177 -19.23 15.19 15.53
C ILE A 177 -17.89 14.69 15.02
N HIS A 178 -17.82 14.36 13.73
CA HIS A 178 -16.69 13.64 13.14
C HIS A 178 -15.66 14.54 12.47
N THR A 179 -15.87 15.85 12.37
CA THR A 179 -14.88 16.77 11.79
C THR A 179 -14.37 17.78 12.82
N TYR A 180 -13.18 18.34 12.61
CA TYR A 180 -12.66 19.43 13.47
C TYR A 180 -12.88 20.82 12.87
N ASP A 181 -13.10 20.93 11.56
CA ASP A 181 -13.27 22.20 10.84
C ASP A 181 -14.46 22.21 9.88
N SER A 182 -15.43 21.30 10.08
CA SER A 182 -16.59 21.08 9.21
C SER A 182 -16.31 20.32 7.91
N VAL A 183 -15.06 19.94 7.63
CA VAL A 183 -14.69 19.18 6.42
C VAL A 183 -13.79 17.99 6.75
N HIS A 184 -12.71 18.23 7.50
CA HIS A 184 -11.67 17.23 7.74
C HIS A 184 -11.98 16.40 8.99
N PRO A 185 -11.81 15.07 8.92
CA PRO A 185 -12.05 14.17 10.04
C PRO A 185 -11.23 14.55 11.28
N ASN A 186 -11.88 14.55 12.43
CA ASN A 186 -11.19 14.40 13.71
C ASN A 186 -10.99 12.92 14.01
N GLU A 187 -10.41 12.58 15.17
CA GLU A 187 -10.14 11.19 15.57
C GLU A 187 -11.37 10.26 15.46
N LEU A 188 -12.56 10.73 15.84
CA LEU A 188 -13.79 9.92 15.71
C LEU A 188 -14.17 9.71 14.24
N GLY A 189 -14.00 10.72 13.40
CA GLY A 189 -14.22 10.61 11.96
C GLY A 189 -13.20 9.69 11.29
N GLU A 190 -11.93 9.73 11.72
CA GLU A 190 -10.88 8.85 11.22
C GLU A 190 -11.16 7.39 11.57
N GLN A 191 -11.58 7.11 12.81
CA GLN A 191 -12.01 5.78 13.24
C GLN A 191 -13.23 5.29 12.45
N PHE A 192 -14.22 6.15 12.24
CA PHE A 192 -15.39 5.83 11.43
C PHE A 192 -14.98 5.43 10.00
N MET A 193 -14.13 6.24 9.34
CA MET A 193 -13.67 5.94 7.99
C MET A 193 -12.84 4.66 7.94
N ALA A 194 -11.99 4.42 8.93
CA ALA A 194 -11.20 3.20 9.03
C ALA A 194 -12.09 1.96 9.13
N GLU A 195 -13.15 2.00 9.95
CA GLU A 195 -14.13 0.91 10.06
C GLU A 195 -14.81 0.60 8.70
N ARG A 196 -15.13 1.65 7.94
CA ARG A 196 -15.77 1.49 6.62
C ARG A 196 -14.84 0.89 5.58
N TRP A 197 -13.57 1.26 5.57
CA TRP A 197 -12.56 0.59 4.73
C TRP A 197 -12.29 -0.84 5.16
N LEU A 198 -12.26 -1.08 6.48
CA LEU A 198 -11.92 -2.38 7.05
C LEU A 198 -12.90 -3.48 6.61
N ALA A 199 -14.20 -3.20 6.57
CA ALA A 199 -15.20 -4.22 6.24
C ALA A 199 -14.97 -4.93 4.89
N PRO A 200 -14.84 -4.23 3.75
CA PRO A 200 -14.49 -4.88 2.48
C PRO A 200 -13.05 -5.39 2.45
N LEU A 201 -12.08 -4.69 3.06
CA LEU A 201 -10.68 -5.13 3.07
C LEU A 201 -10.49 -6.46 3.81
N ASP A 202 -11.11 -6.63 4.96
CA ASP A 202 -11.03 -7.87 5.74
C ASP A 202 -11.57 -9.05 4.95
N SER A 203 -12.70 -8.86 4.24
CA SER A 203 -13.23 -9.88 3.33
C SER A 203 -12.28 -10.18 2.18
N ILE A 204 -11.77 -9.16 1.49
CA ILE A 204 -10.85 -9.33 0.36
C ILE A 204 -9.58 -10.04 0.79
N LEU A 205 -8.95 -9.60 1.88
CA LEU A 205 -7.68 -10.11 2.33
C LEU A 205 -7.83 -11.51 2.92
N THR A 206 -8.95 -11.79 3.60
CA THR A 206 -9.31 -13.16 4.00
C THR A 206 -9.50 -14.04 2.77
N ASP A 207 -10.26 -13.61 1.76
CA ASP A 207 -10.46 -14.39 0.54
C ASP A 207 -9.14 -14.64 -0.20
N LEU A 208 -8.27 -13.62 -0.31
CA LEU A 208 -6.94 -13.76 -0.90
C LEU A 208 -6.03 -14.71 -0.10
N ALA A 209 -6.22 -14.81 1.21
CA ALA A 209 -5.53 -15.76 2.07
C ALA A 209 -6.15 -17.17 2.03
N ASP A 210 -7.48 -17.27 1.86
CA ASP A 210 -8.29 -18.50 1.81
C ASP A 210 -8.39 -19.10 0.41
N VAL A 211 -7.94 -18.38 -0.63
CA VAL A 211 -7.42 -19.03 -1.83
C VAL A 211 -6.25 -19.89 -1.38
N THR A 212 -6.55 -21.12 -0.93
CA THR A 212 -5.58 -22.21 -0.97
C THR A 212 -4.91 -22.06 -2.31
N PRO A 213 -3.57 -21.99 -2.40
CA PRO A 213 -2.94 -21.92 -3.69
C PRO A 213 -3.44 -23.14 -4.46
N VAL A 214 -4.42 -22.93 -5.35
CA VAL A 214 -4.54 -23.77 -6.54
C VAL A 214 -3.11 -23.77 -7.02
N PRO A 215 -2.44 -24.93 -7.13
CA PRO A 215 -1.13 -24.96 -7.71
C PRO A 215 -1.33 -24.42 -9.12
N VAL A 216 -1.18 -23.12 -9.29
CA VAL A 216 -0.89 -22.52 -10.56
C VAL A 216 0.41 -23.23 -10.88
N PRO A 217 0.47 -24.03 -11.95
CA PRO A 217 1.75 -24.41 -12.51
C PRO A 217 2.31 -23.10 -13.07
N THR A 218 2.80 -22.21 -12.21
CA THR A 218 3.79 -21.26 -12.60
C THR A 218 5.00 -22.11 -12.90
N GLY A 219 5.16 -22.45 -14.17
CA GLY A 219 6.48 -22.73 -14.74
C GLY A 219 7.41 -21.50 -14.63
N GLY A 220 7.36 -20.78 -13.51
CA GLY A 220 8.33 -19.77 -13.14
C GLY A 220 9.60 -20.49 -12.74
N ARG A 221 10.74 -19.96 -13.17
CA ARG A 221 12.03 -20.53 -12.83
C ARG A 221 12.45 -20.04 -11.45
N MET A 222 13.24 -20.84 -10.74
CA MET A 222 14.01 -20.37 -9.60
C MET A 222 14.97 -19.27 -10.07
N GLU A 223 14.85 -18.06 -9.52
CA GLU A 223 15.77 -16.95 -9.80
C GLU A 223 16.33 -16.40 -8.48
N LEU A 224 17.56 -15.91 -8.53
CA LEU A 224 18.25 -15.31 -7.39
C LEU A 224 19.00 -14.07 -7.88
N GLY A 225 18.72 -12.93 -7.26
CA GLY A 225 19.28 -11.63 -7.56
C GLY A 225 19.67 -10.89 -6.29
N ASN A 226 20.34 -9.76 -6.48
CA ASN A 226 20.56 -8.82 -5.39
C ASN A 226 20.80 -7.41 -5.95
N PHE A 227 20.32 -6.40 -5.23
CA PHE A 227 20.61 -5.00 -5.53
C PHE A 227 20.67 -4.15 -4.24
N PRO A 228 21.49 -3.08 -4.20
CA PRO A 228 22.55 -2.78 -5.16
C PRO A 228 23.68 -3.84 -5.14
N ASN A 229 24.51 -3.90 -6.20
CA ASN A 229 25.72 -4.72 -6.26
C ASN A 229 26.76 -4.04 -7.19
N PRO A 230 27.88 -3.51 -6.69
CA PRO A 230 28.35 -3.53 -5.29
C PRO A 230 27.45 -2.77 -4.31
N PHE A 231 27.58 -3.05 -3.00
CA PHE A 231 26.76 -2.46 -1.94
C PHE A 231 27.57 -2.05 -0.71
N ASN A 232 27.03 -1.12 0.09
CA ASN A 232 27.61 -0.65 1.36
C ASN A 232 26.52 -0.08 2.30
N PRO A 233 26.32 -0.59 3.53
CA PRO A 233 26.67 -1.93 4.01
C PRO A 233 25.56 -2.97 3.70
N ALA A 234 24.44 -2.57 3.08
CA ALA A 234 23.28 -3.42 2.88
C ALA A 234 22.92 -3.66 1.41
N THR A 235 22.45 -4.87 1.10
CA THR A 235 21.85 -5.25 -0.18
C THR A 235 20.54 -5.99 0.07
N VAL A 236 19.57 -5.78 -0.81
CA VAL A 236 18.35 -6.59 -0.90
C VAL A 236 18.67 -7.82 -1.75
N ILE A 237 18.44 -9.00 -1.21
CA ILE A 237 18.53 -10.28 -1.92
C ILE A 237 17.12 -10.62 -2.39
N THR A 238 16.92 -10.71 -3.69
CA THR A 238 15.63 -11.07 -4.29
C THR A 238 15.66 -12.49 -4.83
N PHE A 239 14.56 -13.22 -4.69
CA PHE A 239 14.44 -14.55 -5.27
C PHE A 239 13.01 -14.89 -5.66
N SER A 240 12.85 -15.79 -6.62
CA SER A 240 11.57 -16.36 -7.02
C SER A 240 11.53 -17.86 -6.78
N LEU A 241 10.38 -18.36 -6.32
CA LEU A 241 10.13 -19.76 -6.06
C LEU A 241 9.12 -20.32 -7.08
N PRO A 242 9.44 -21.44 -7.77
CA PRO A 242 8.55 -22.06 -8.75
C PRO A 242 7.24 -22.58 -8.14
N HIS A 243 7.31 -23.05 -6.89
CA HIS A 243 6.21 -23.65 -6.14
C HIS A 243 6.47 -23.50 -4.64
N ARG A 244 5.45 -23.73 -3.82
CA ARG A 244 5.56 -23.77 -2.36
C ARG A 244 6.57 -24.82 -1.94
N THR A 245 7.68 -24.41 -1.32
CA THR A 245 8.79 -25.30 -1.01
C THR A 245 9.53 -24.88 0.25
N ARG A 246 10.34 -25.80 0.78
CA ARG A 246 11.24 -25.53 1.90
C ARG A 246 12.48 -24.82 1.38
N VAL A 247 12.76 -23.64 1.93
CA VAL A 247 13.83 -22.75 1.45
C VAL A 247 14.96 -22.66 2.45
N ARG A 248 16.19 -22.85 1.97
CA ARG A 248 17.41 -22.43 2.68
C ARG A 248 18.10 -21.34 1.90
N LEU A 249 18.39 -20.24 2.58
CA LEU A 249 19.11 -19.10 2.00
C LEU A 249 20.24 -18.72 2.93
N GLY A 250 21.46 -18.70 2.41
CA GLY A 250 22.64 -18.32 3.18
C GLY A 250 23.60 -17.45 2.38
N VAL A 251 24.44 -16.73 3.11
CA VAL A 251 25.57 -15.98 2.57
C VAL A 251 26.86 -16.73 2.91
N TYR A 252 27.74 -16.85 1.93
CA TYR A 252 28.97 -17.62 1.99
C TYR A 252 30.16 -16.77 1.56
N ASP A 253 31.34 -17.06 2.10
CA ASP A 253 32.60 -16.48 1.61
C ASP A 253 33.14 -17.22 0.38
N VAL A 254 34.26 -16.74 -0.17
CA VAL A 254 34.94 -17.35 -1.33
C VAL A 254 35.45 -18.77 -1.08
N ALA A 255 35.63 -19.17 0.18
CA ALA A 255 36.00 -20.53 0.57
C ALA A 255 34.78 -21.45 0.74
N GLY A 256 33.57 -20.94 0.51
CA GLY A 256 32.32 -21.67 0.69
C GLY A 256 31.91 -21.83 2.16
N ARG A 257 32.54 -21.10 3.09
CA ARG A 257 32.12 -21.09 4.49
C ARG A 257 30.88 -20.23 4.63
N ARG A 258 29.86 -20.74 5.34
CA ARG A 258 28.64 -19.97 5.63
C ARG A 258 28.99 -18.85 6.61
N ILE A 259 28.67 -17.63 6.21
CA ILE A 259 28.86 -16.40 6.96
C ILE A 259 27.57 -16.00 7.67
N ARG A 260 26.44 -16.11 6.96
CA ARG A 260 25.12 -15.75 7.48
C ARG A 260 24.07 -16.74 7.02
N THR A 261 23.18 -17.11 7.92
CA THR A 261 21.95 -17.85 7.65
C THR A 261 20.82 -16.83 7.58
N LEU A 262 20.12 -16.79 6.44
CA LEU A 262 18.99 -15.88 6.20
C LEU A 262 17.67 -16.64 6.30
N LEU A 263 17.62 -17.86 5.73
CA LEU A 263 16.54 -18.83 5.89
C LEU A 263 17.16 -20.21 6.16
N ASP A 264 16.61 -20.96 7.10
CA ASP A 264 17.05 -22.29 7.50
C ASP A 264 15.90 -23.30 7.45
N GLY A 265 15.31 -23.45 6.26
CA GLY A 265 14.29 -24.45 6.00
C GLY A 265 12.87 -24.03 6.38
N GLN A 266 12.57 -22.72 6.35
CA GLN A 266 11.20 -22.23 6.33
C GLN A 266 10.48 -22.69 5.05
N VAL A 267 9.19 -22.98 5.15
CA VAL A 267 8.34 -23.23 3.97
C VAL A 267 7.80 -21.89 3.51
N LEU A 268 8.07 -21.53 2.25
CA LEU A 268 7.57 -20.32 1.62
C LEU A 268 6.66 -20.68 0.44
N GLU A 269 5.68 -19.84 0.16
CA GLU A 269 4.79 -19.99 -0.99
C GLU A 269 5.51 -19.70 -2.32
N ALA A 270 4.92 -20.14 -3.43
CA ALA A 270 5.42 -19.82 -4.77
C ALA A 270 5.40 -18.29 -5.01
N GLY A 271 6.31 -17.77 -5.84
CA GLY A 271 6.38 -16.34 -6.16
C GLY A 271 7.66 -15.66 -5.72
N SER A 272 7.66 -14.32 -5.76
CA SER A 272 8.84 -13.50 -5.47
C SER A 272 8.93 -13.15 -3.99
N ALA A 273 10.14 -13.13 -3.45
CA ALA A 273 10.43 -12.73 -2.07
C ALA A 273 11.76 -11.98 -1.99
N GLN A 274 11.95 -11.23 -0.90
CA GLN A 274 13.14 -10.44 -0.66
C GLN A 274 13.61 -10.49 0.79
N ILE A 275 14.94 -10.46 1.00
CA ILE A 275 15.57 -10.39 2.32
C ILE A 275 16.73 -9.42 2.29
N VAL A 276 16.81 -8.52 3.28
CA VAL A 276 17.91 -7.58 3.43
C VAL A 276 19.08 -8.25 4.15
N TRP A 277 20.29 -8.14 3.58
CA TRP A 277 21.53 -8.49 4.28
C TRP A 277 22.38 -7.24 4.50
N GLN A 278 22.65 -6.92 5.78
CA GLN A 278 23.40 -5.72 6.20
C GLN A 278 24.91 -5.97 6.39
N GLY A 279 25.49 -6.94 5.68
CA GLY A 279 26.93 -7.23 5.79
C GLY A 279 27.36 -7.74 7.17
N ARG A 280 26.51 -8.53 7.84
CA ARG A 280 26.77 -9.13 9.17
C ARG A 280 26.77 -10.65 9.13
N ASP A 281 27.59 -11.27 9.97
CA ASP A 281 27.60 -12.72 10.17
C ASP A 281 26.47 -13.19 11.11
N ASP A 282 26.38 -14.50 11.38
CA ASP A 282 25.40 -15.09 12.31
C ASP A 282 25.55 -14.57 13.75
N ALA A 283 26.74 -14.12 14.16
CA ALA A 283 26.98 -13.50 15.47
C ALA A 283 26.65 -12.00 15.50
N GLY A 284 26.15 -11.44 14.39
CA GLY A 284 25.82 -10.01 14.25
C GLY A 284 27.03 -9.11 14.01
N LYS A 285 28.24 -9.67 13.84
CA LYS A 285 29.46 -8.92 13.61
C LYS A 285 29.57 -8.50 12.14
N VAL A 286 29.98 -7.26 11.89
CA VAL A 286 30.20 -6.73 10.54
C VAL A 286 31.36 -7.47 9.88
N VAL A 287 31.16 -7.90 8.64
CA VAL A 287 32.16 -8.60 7.84
C VAL A 287 33.02 -7.63 7.03
N GLY A 288 34.17 -8.08 6.52
CA GLY A 288 35.09 -7.24 5.74
C GLY A 288 34.53 -6.89 4.35
N ALA A 289 35.06 -5.83 3.73
CA ALA A 289 34.83 -5.62 2.30
C ALA A 289 35.37 -6.81 1.50
N GLY A 290 34.66 -7.22 0.45
CA GLY A 290 35.04 -8.38 -0.33
C GLY A 290 33.90 -9.00 -1.12
N VAL A 291 34.21 -10.13 -1.75
CA VAL A 291 33.25 -10.92 -2.51
C VAL A 291 32.62 -11.97 -1.59
N TYR A 292 31.29 -12.02 -1.64
CA TYR A 292 30.46 -13.02 -0.98
C TYR A 292 29.55 -13.70 -2.00
N PHE A 293 28.88 -14.76 -1.60
CA PHE A 293 27.92 -15.48 -2.42
C PHE A 293 26.62 -15.71 -1.65
N THR A 294 25.49 -15.29 -2.19
CA THR A 294 24.20 -15.82 -1.76
C THR A 294 23.97 -17.16 -2.40
N ARG A 295 23.37 -18.09 -1.66
CA ARG A 295 22.96 -19.38 -2.16
C ARG A 295 21.56 -19.70 -1.67
N LEU A 296 20.67 -19.93 -2.63
CA LEU A 296 19.29 -20.35 -2.44
C LEU A 296 19.22 -21.85 -2.76
N GLU A 297 18.65 -22.64 -1.87
CA GLU A 297 18.43 -24.07 -2.02
C GLU A 297 16.96 -24.38 -1.75
N ILE A 298 16.34 -25.10 -2.69
CA ILE A 298 14.97 -25.61 -2.62
C ILE A 298 14.96 -27.02 -3.19
N ASP A 299 14.24 -27.95 -2.58
CA ASP A 299 14.18 -29.36 -3.02
C ASP A 299 15.58 -29.90 -3.41
N ASP A 300 15.80 -30.24 -4.69
CA ASP A 300 17.08 -30.66 -5.28
C ASP A 300 17.79 -29.56 -6.11
N ALA A 301 17.22 -28.35 -6.18
CA ALA A 301 17.73 -27.22 -6.95
C ALA A 301 18.55 -26.24 -6.09
N ARG A 302 19.54 -25.61 -6.72
CA ARG A 302 20.42 -24.62 -6.08
C ARG A 302 20.80 -23.52 -7.05
N GLU A 303 20.59 -22.28 -6.64
CA GLU A 303 21.06 -21.07 -7.32
C GLU A 303 22.09 -20.34 -6.45
N THR A 304 23.05 -19.68 -7.09
CA THR A 304 24.09 -18.92 -6.37
C THR A 304 24.35 -17.59 -7.08
N ARG A 305 24.45 -16.51 -6.31
CA ARG A 305 24.70 -15.16 -6.83
C ARG A 305 25.87 -14.49 -6.12
N ARG A 306 26.72 -13.82 -6.89
CA ARG A 306 27.89 -13.09 -6.37
C ARG A 306 27.45 -11.76 -5.79
N LEU A 307 27.89 -11.46 -4.58
CA LEU A 307 27.71 -10.19 -3.88
C LEU A 307 29.07 -9.48 -3.75
N THR A 308 29.10 -8.16 -3.90
CA THR A 308 30.32 -7.36 -3.70
C THR A 308 30.08 -6.31 -2.61
N LEU A 309 30.61 -6.55 -1.42
CA LEU A 309 30.56 -5.59 -0.30
C LEU A 309 31.75 -4.64 -0.41
N ILE A 310 31.47 -3.34 -0.49
CA ILE A 310 32.47 -2.28 -0.40
C ILE A 310 32.33 -1.54 0.93
N LYS A 311 33.37 -0.83 1.34
CA LYS A 311 33.39 0.01 2.54
C LYS A 311 33.46 1.48 2.15
#